data_AF-A0A917X7A3-F1
#
_entry.id   AF-A0A917X7A3-F1
#
_cell.length_a   1.000
_cell.length_b   1.000
_cell.length_c   1.000
_cell.angle_alpha   90.00
_cell.angle_beta   90.00
_cell.angle_gamma   90.00
#
_symmetry.space_group_name_H-M   'P 1'
#
loop_
_entity.id
_entity.type
_entity.pdbx_description
1 polymer ?
#
loop_
_entity_poly.entity_id
_entity_poly.type
_entity_poly.pdbx_seq_one_letter_code
_entity_poly.pdbx_strand_id
1 'polypeptide(L)'
;MADMKGVAELTTIDLDEKPADILTNGPAGDERRPNRVRLVLGALALAAVAGVAGWQAPNAIDTLTKPKYLGADASTIADNLGCDGYTRAAKHTDAVYTYRDQGTCTLNGVVVTITTFDEATDGRTFAAVMEAVIPVLHPTWSGATYAAGDGWNVADARNLTPEIAELAVQRLGTGATHVIPAGHSA
;
A
#
# COMPACT_ATOMS: atom_id res chain seq x y z
N MET A 1 -26.78 -56.43 -2.19
CA MET A 1 -26.72 -57.64 -3.03
C MET A 1 -25.64 -57.38 -4.07
N ALA A 2 -24.45 -57.98 -4.09
CA ALA A 2 -23.82 -59.13 -3.41
C ALA A 2 -22.52 -58.62 -2.68
N ASP A 3 -22.04 -59.10 -1.53
CA ASP A 3 -21.63 -60.45 -1.08
C ASP A 3 -20.57 -61.07 -2.02
N MET A 4 -19.38 -61.53 -1.61
CA MET A 4 -18.92 -62.13 -0.36
C MET A 4 -17.37 -62.33 -0.43
N LYS A 5 -16.71 -62.46 0.74
CA LYS A 5 -15.42 -63.16 1.03
C LYS A 5 -14.10 -62.58 0.48
N GLY A 6 -13.04 -62.37 1.25
CA GLY A 6 -12.69 -62.82 2.61
C GLY A 6 -11.51 -63.79 2.60
N VAL A 7 -10.49 -63.43 3.39
CA VAL A 7 -9.51 -64.31 4.09
C VAL A 7 -8.36 -64.86 3.20
N ALA A 8 -7.15 -64.30 3.30
CA ALA A 8 -6.01 -64.71 4.15
C ALA A 8 -5.35 -66.02 3.64
N GLU A 9 -4.07 -66.35 3.81
CA GLU A 9 -2.92 -65.85 4.55
C GLU A 9 -1.74 -66.73 4.09
N LEU A 10 -0.50 -66.26 4.30
CA LEU A 10 0.72 -67.06 4.56
C LEU A 10 1.18 -68.07 3.47
N THR A 11 2.45 -68.12 3.12
CA THR A 11 3.62 -68.53 3.93
C THR A 11 4.87 -68.16 3.10
N THR A 12 6.11 -68.06 3.57
CA THR A 12 6.89 -68.56 4.72
C THR A 12 8.14 -67.65 4.72
N ILE A 13 8.87 -67.39 5.80
CA ILE A 13 9.89 -68.29 6.37
C ILE A 13 10.04 -67.97 7.87
N ASP A 14 9.48 -68.87 8.67
CA ASP A 14 10.10 -69.68 9.72
C ASP A 14 11.41 -69.30 10.44
N LEU A 15 11.43 -69.74 11.70
CA LEU A 15 12.51 -69.94 12.67
C LEU A 15 13.00 -68.71 13.47
N ASP A 16 13.17 -68.76 14.77
CA ASP A 16 12.79 -69.68 15.86
C ASP A 16 13.20 -68.97 17.16
N GLU A 17 12.62 -69.41 18.28
CA GLU A 17 13.12 -69.30 19.66
C GLU A 17 13.42 -67.92 20.32
N LYS A 18 12.56 -67.61 21.29
CA LYS A 18 12.92 -66.97 22.58
C LYS A 18 13.56 -68.06 23.49
N PRO A 19 14.40 -67.75 24.52
CA PRO A 19 13.96 -66.89 25.63
C PRO A 19 15.05 -66.04 26.33
N ALA A 20 14.54 -65.33 27.34
CA ALA A 20 15.05 -64.44 28.36
C ALA A 20 16.47 -64.61 28.97
N ASP A 21 16.91 -63.46 29.52
CA ASP A 21 17.76 -63.20 30.68
C ASP A 21 19.23 -63.65 30.70
N ILE A 22 20.14 -62.69 30.94
CA ILE A 22 21.08 -62.65 32.09
C ILE A 22 21.89 -61.33 32.04
N LEU A 23 21.68 -60.57 33.12
CA LEU A 23 22.54 -59.68 33.89
C LEU A 23 24.03 -59.44 33.51
N THR A 24 24.49 -58.29 34.03
CA THR A 24 25.81 -57.98 34.64
C THR A 24 26.96 -57.42 33.80
N ASN A 25 27.20 -56.12 34.04
CA ASN A 25 28.49 -55.42 34.26
C ASN A 25 29.80 -56.14 33.90
N GLY A 26 30.59 -55.52 33.02
CA GLY A 26 32.03 -55.77 32.90
C GLY A 26 32.67 -54.91 31.80
N PRO A 27 33.88 -54.36 31.97
CA PRO A 27 34.32 -53.13 31.31
C PRO A 27 35.28 -53.34 30.12
N ALA A 28 35.61 -52.21 29.50
CA ALA A 28 36.78 -51.94 28.65
C ALA A 28 36.66 -52.21 27.14
N GLY A 29 37.15 -51.22 26.39
CA GLY A 29 37.95 -51.49 25.21
C GLY A 29 37.26 -51.32 23.86
N ASP A 30 37.61 -50.20 23.24
CA ASP A 30 38.16 -50.16 21.87
C ASP A 30 37.22 -49.91 20.67
N GLU A 31 37.76 -49.10 19.76
CA GLU A 31 37.13 -48.46 18.63
C GLU A 31 36.85 -49.43 17.47
N ARG A 32 35.67 -49.29 16.84
CA ARG A 32 35.49 -49.42 15.36
C ARG A 32 34.09 -48.96 14.93
N ARG A 33 34.06 -47.84 14.21
CA ARG A 33 32.95 -47.36 13.34
C ARG A 33 32.62 -48.43 12.26
N PRO A 34 31.53 -48.30 11.46
CA PRO A 34 30.50 -47.24 11.39
C PRO A 34 29.06 -47.80 11.37
N ASN A 35 28.06 -47.02 11.83
CA ASN A 35 26.71 -47.23 11.31
C ASN A 35 26.13 -45.91 10.81
N ARG A 36 25.90 -45.89 9.50
CA ARG A 36 25.06 -44.93 8.78
C ARG A 36 23.62 -45.10 9.31
N VAL A 37 22.77 -44.12 9.01
CA VAL A 37 21.34 -44.03 9.37
C VAL A 37 21.08 -43.20 10.63
N ARG A 38 21.10 -41.88 10.45
CA ARG A 38 19.98 -40.96 10.77
C ARG A 38 20.39 -39.55 10.37
N LEU A 39 20.44 -39.35 9.05
CA LEU A 39 20.35 -38.03 8.43
C LEU A 39 18.86 -37.82 8.14
N VAL A 40 18.40 -36.58 8.28
CA VAL A 40 17.01 -36.08 8.10
C VAL A 40 16.18 -36.03 9.39
N LEU A 41 16.35 -34.93 10.11
CA LEU A 41 15.39 -34.19 10.94
C LEU A 41 16.12 -32.88 11.25
N GLY A 42 15.91 -31.77 10.55
CA GLY A 42 14.63 -31.22 10.12
C GLY A 42 14.62 -29.80 10.66
N ALA A 43 15.05 -28.86 9.84
CA ALA A 43 15.10 -27.44 10.14
C ALA A 43 13.68 -26.92 10.46
N LEU A 44 13.37 -26.68 11.73
CA LEU A 44 12.13 -26.02 12.18
C LEU A 44 12.31 -25.54 13.63
N ALA A 45 13.13 -24.49 13.82
CA ALA A 45 13.30 -23.86 15.13
C ALA A 45 13.46 -22.33 15.07
N LEU A 46 12.80 -21.66 14.10
CA LEU A 46 12.82 -20.20 13.96
C LEU A 46 11.45 -19.60 13.57
N ALA A 47 10.33 -20.19 13.99
CA ALA A 47 8.99 -19.72 13.61
C ALA A 47 8.02 -19.52 14.79
N ALA A 48 8.51 -19.17 15.99
CA ALA A 48 7.66 -19.03 17.18
C ALA A 48 7.91 -17.73 17.97
N VAL A 49 8.11 -16.60 17.29
CA VAL A 49 8.03 -15.27 17.93
C VAL A 49 7.16 -14.26 17.14
N ALA A 50 6.53 -14.68 16.04
CA ALA A 50 5.71 -13.79 15.19
C ALA A 50 4.19 -13.92 15.42
N GLY A 51 3.77 -14.35 16.62
CA GLY A 51 2.36 -14.74 16.88
C GLY A 51 1.48 -13.71 17.58
N VAL A 52 2.05 -12.72 18.28
CA VAL A 52 1.26 -11.80 19.15
C VAL A 52 1.47 -10.31 18.88
N ALA A 53 2.36 -9.94 17.95
CA ALA A 53 2.55 -8.54 17.53
C ALA A 53 1.80 -8.17 16.22
N GLY A 54 1.13 -9.13 15.57
CA GLY A 54 0.53 -8.94 14.24
C GLY A 54 -0.81 -8.20 14.20
N TRP A 55 -1.51 -8.06 15.32
CA TRP A 55 -2.88 -7.50 15.34
C TRP A 55 -2.95 -6.02 15.70
N GLN A 56 -1.88 -5.43 16.25
CA GLN A 56 -1.83 -4.00 16.56
C GLN A 56 -0.86 -3.20 15.66
N ALA A 57 -0.11 -3.88 14.79
CA ALA A 57 0.85 -3.25 13.89
C ALA A 57 0.28 -2.45 12.70
N PRO A 58 -0.88 -2.78 12.06
CA PRO A 58 -1.25 -2.07 10.83
C PRO A 58 -1.51 -0.58 11.08
N ASN A 59 -2.18 -0.22 12.18
CA ASN A 59 -2.49 1.18 12.49
C ASN A 59 -1.24 2.02 12.85
N ALA A 60 -0.21 1.38 13.40
CA ALA A 60 1.05 2.04 13.77
C ALA A 60 2.00 2.22 12.58
N ILE A 61 1.91 1.35 11.56
CA ILE A 61 2.69 1.49 10.31
C ILE A 61 1.98 2.45 9.36
N ASP A 62 0.65 2.40 9.26
CA ASP A 62 -0.12 3.33 8.41
C ASP A 62 0.12 4.79 8.79
N THR A 63 0.32 5.09 10.08
CA THR A 63 0.69 6.44 10.55
C THR A 63 2.12 6.85 10.20
N LEU A 64 3.03 5.90 9.98
CA LEU A 64 4.41 6.16 9.54
C LEU A 64 4.53 6.34 8.03
N THR A 65 3.61 5.79 7.24
CA THR A 65 3.61 5.89 5.76
C THR A 65 2.52 6.80 5.20
N LYS A 66 1.64 7.35 6.03
CA LYS A 66 0.56 8.24 5.55
C LYS A 66 1.16 9.50 4.92
N PRO A 67 0.81 9.82 3.66
CA PRO A 67 1.27 11.04 3.02
C PRO A 67 0.85 12.28 3.81
N LYS A 68 1.74 13.27 3.90
CA LYS A 68 1.63 14.45 4.79
C LYS A 68 0.27 15.15 4.74
N TYR A 69 -0.33 15.27 3.56
CA TYR A 69 -1.57 16.03 3.35
C TYR A 69 -2.79 15.15 3.08
N LEU A 70 -2.66 13.82 3.14
CA LEU A 70 -3.79 12.93 2.92
C LEU A 70 -4.81 13.05 4.07
N GLY A 71 -6.05 13.40 3.74
CA GLY A 71 -7.09 13.69 4.72
C GLY A 71 -6.88 15.01 5.48
N ALA A 72 -6.01 15.91 4.99
CA ALA A 72 -5.88 17.26 5.53
C ALA A 72 -6.97 18.19 4.96
N ASP A 73 -7.35 19.22 5.72
CA ASP A 73 -8.27 20.25 5.22
C ASP A 73 -7.56 21.19 4.23
N ALA A 74 -8.30 21.77 3.29
CA ALA A 74 -7.72 22.68 2.29
C ALA A 74 -7.12 23.95 2.94
N SER A 75 -7.62 24.37 4.11
CA SER A 75 -7.00 25.45 4.90
C SER A 75 -5.60 25.11 5.38
N THR A 76 -5.34 23.85 5.76
CA THR A 76 -4.00 23.41 6.18
C THR A 76 -2.99 23.54 5.04
N ILE A 77 -3.43 23.27 3.81
CA ILE A 77 -2.59 23.44 2.63
C ILE A 77 -2.40 24.94 2.34
N ALA A 78 -3.46 25.74 2.44
CA ALA A 78 -3.35 27.20 2.29
C ALA A 78 -2.33 27.80 3.27
N ASP A 79 -2.35 27.39 4.54
CA ASP A 79 -1.41 27.87 5.56
C ASP A 79 0.03 27.47 5.21
N ASN A 80 0.26 26.22 4.82
CA ASN A 80 1.59 25.73 4.42
C ASN A 80 2.09 26.35 3.10
N LEU A 81 1.18 26.73 2.21
CA LEU A 81 1.49 27.51 1.02
C LEU A 81 1.83 28.96 1.36
N GLY A 82 1.55 29.46 2.57
CA GLY A 82 1.64 30.88 2.88
C GLY A 82 0.69 31.71 2.02
N CYS A 83 -0.55 31.24 1.90
CA CYS A 83 -1.60 31.85 1.13
C CYS A 83 -2.32 32.93 1.96
N ASP A 84 -2.77 34.01 1.29
CA ASP A 84 -3.58 35.05 1.91
C ASP A 84 -5.07 34.85 1.62
N GLY A 85 -5.94 35.16 2.59
CA GLY A 85 -7.38 35.26 2.38
C GLY A 85 -8.08 33.95 1.99
N TYR A 86 -7.75 32.84 2.66
CA TYR A 86 -8.40 31.56 2.40
C TYR A 86 -9.93 31.62 2.60
N THR A 87 -10.66 31.15 1.61
CA THR A 87 -12.12 31.03 1.61
C THR A 87 -12.50 29.60 1.22
N ARG A 88 -13.18 28.88 2.13
CA ARG A 88 -13.69 27.54 1.85
C ARG A 88 -14.82 27.60 0.81
N ALA A 89 -14.79 26.70 -0.17
CA ALA A 89 -15.85 26.55 -1.16
C ALA A 89 -17.07 25.82 -0.56
N ALA A 90 -18.25 26.12 -1.07
CA ALA A 90 -19.44 25.33 -0.74
C ALA A 90 -19.27 23.91 -1.31
N LYS A 91 -19.69 22.89 -0.54
CA LYS A 91 -19.60 21.51 -1.01
C LYS A 91 -20.68 21.24 -2.05
N HIS A 92 -20.25 20.77 -3.22
CA HIS A 92 -21.13 20.37 -4.32
C HIS A 92 -21.31 18.85 -4.32
N THR A 93 -22.55 18.37 -4.23
CA THR A 93 -22.88 16.93 -4.15
C THR A 93 -22.91 16.24 -5.52
N ASP A 94 -22.85 17.01 -6.59
CA ASP A 94 -22.89 16.60 -8.00
C ASP A 94 -21.51 16.54 -8.65
N ALA A 95 -20.44 16.52 -7.84
CA ALA A 95 -19.08 16.44 -8.33
C ALA A 95 -18.79 15.09 -9.03
N VAL A 96 -18.08 15.16 -10.16
CA VAL A 96 -17.64 13.98 -10.95
C VAL A 96 -16.59 13.14 -10.20
N TYR A 97 -16.01 13.69 -9.14
CA TYR A 97 -15.03 13.04 -8.27
C TYR A 97 -15.33 13.36 -6.80
N THR A 98 -14.93 12.47 -5.91
CA THR A 98 -14.99 12.68 -4.47
C THR A 98 -13.84 13.57 -4.02
N TYR A 99 -14.10 14.54 -3.15
CA TYR A 99 -13.08 15.32 -2.46
C TYR A 99 -13.49 15.58 -1.02
N ARG A 100 -12.49 15.77 -0.16
CA ARG A 100 -12.67 16.06 1.27
C ARG A 100 -13.16 17.49 1.45
N ASP A 101 -12.29 18.43 1.06
CA ASP A 101 -12.45 19.87 1.22
C ASP A 101 -11.87 20.61 0.02
N GLN A 102 -12.43 21.78 -0.27
CA GLN A 102 -11.97 22.66 -1.34
C GLN A 102 -12.09 24.12 -0.89
N GLY A 103 -11.17 24.96 -1.34
CA GLY A 103 -11.24 26.40 -1.12
C GLY A 103 -10.35 27.17 -2.06
N THR A 104 -10.41 28.48 -1.96
CA THR A 104 -9.56 29.39 -2.74
C THR A 104 -8.75 30.28 -1.81
N CYS A 105 -7.56 30.68 -2.24
CA CYS A 105 -6.73 31.67 -1.55
C CYS A 105 -5.84 32.40 -2.56
N THR A 106 -5.14 33.42 -2.10
CA THR A 106 -4.20 34.19 -2.93
C THR A 106 -2.77 33.72 -2.64
N LEU A 107 -2.11 33.15 -3.65
CA LEU A 107 -0.71 32.73 -3.64
C LEU A 107 0.08 33.65 -4.56
N ASN A 108 0.98 34.47 -4.01
CA ASN A 108 1.80 35.41 -4.78
C ASN A 108 0.97 36.33 -5.71
N GLY A 109 -0.17 36.83 -5.22
CA GLY A 109 -1.09 37.68 -5.99
C GLY A 109 -2.01 36.94 -6.97
N VAL A 110 -1.90 35.62 -7.09
CA VAL A 110 -2.75 34.78 -7.94
C VAL A 110 -3.76 34.02 -7.11
N VAL A 111 -5.03 34.00 -7.54
CA VAL A 111 -6.06 33.20 -6.88
C VAL A 111 -5.89 31.75 -7.30
N VAL A 112 -5.67 30.88 -6.33
CA VAL A 112 -5.55 29.42 -6.53
C VAL A 112 -6.74 28.70 -5.92
N THR A 113 -7.14 27.60 -6.54
CA THR A 113 -8.06 26.62 -5.98
C THR A 113 -7.24 25.49 -5.38
N ILE A 114 -7.56 25.13 -4.14
CA ILE A 114 -6.96 24.03 -3.39
C ILE A 114 -8.02 22.95 -3.21
N THR A 115 -7.72 21.72 -3.61
CA THR A 115 -8.59 20.56 -3.40
C THR A 115 -7.85 19.50 -2.61
N THR A 116 -8.53 18.87 -1.65
CA THR A 116 -7.95 17.84 -0.78
C THR A 116 -8.78 16.56 -0.83
N PHE A 117 -8.13 15.44 -0.51
CA PHE A 117 -8.74 14.11 -0.62
C PHE A 117 -8.52 13.30 0.66
N ASP A 118 -9.51 12.50 1.03
CA ASP A 118 -9.39 11.55 2.14
C ASP A 118 -8.58 10.31 1.72
N GLU A 119 -8.68 9.92 0.44
CA GLU A 119 -7.97 8.78 -0.15
C GLU A 119 -7.10 9.19 -1.35
N ALA A 120 -5.95 8.51 -1.52
CA ALA A 120 -5.07 8.78 -2.67
C ALA A 120 -5.70 8.35 -4.00
N THR A 121 -6.62 7.38 -3.97
CA THR A 121 -7.48 6.94 -5.08
C THR A 121 -8.32 8.09 -5.62
N ASP A 122 -8.92 8.91 -4.76
CA ASP A 122 -9.73 10.06 -5.18
C ASP A 122 -8.88 11.12 -5.90
N GLY A 123 -7.67 11.39 -5.41
CA GLY A 123 -6.72 12.28 -6.08
C GLY A 123 -6.31 11.79 -7.48
N ARG A 124 -6.16 10.47 -7.65
CA ARG A 124 -5.90 9.88 -8.98
C ARG A 124 -7.11 9.99 -9.91
N THR A 125 -8.32 9.81 -9.39
CA THR A 125 -9.56 10.01 -10.16
C THR A 125 -9.68 11.46 -10.61
N PHE A 126 -9.39 12.42 -9.72
CA PHE A 126 -9.30 13.83 -10.08
C PHE A 126 -8.31 14.08 -11.22
N ALA A 127 -7.09 13.54 -11.12
CA ALA A 127 -6.08 13.67 -12.17
C ALA A 127 -6.56 13.09 -13.52
N ALA A 128 -7.23 11.93 -13.50
CA ALA A 128 -7.81 11.33 -14.71
C ALA A 128 -8.91 12.21 -15.32
N VAL A 129 -9.74 12.88 -14.51
CA VAL A 129 -10.73 13.87 -14.98
C VAL A 129 -10.03 15.09 -15.60
N MET A 130 -8.97 15.59 -14.96
CA MET A 130 -8.15 16.69 -15.49
C MET A 130 -7.51 16.33 -16.84
N GLU A 131 -7.16 15.06 -17.05
CA GLU A 131 -6.54 14.58 -18.28
C GLU A 131 -7.57 14.32 -19.40
N ALA A 132 -8.68 13.67 -19.09
CA ALA A 132 -9.61 13.16 -20.12
C ALA A 132 -10.79 14.10 -20.40
N VAL A 133 -11.29 14.79 -19.39
CA VAL A 133 -12.55 15.55 -19.48
C VAL A 133 -12.30 17.03 -19.68
N ILE A 134 -11.37 17.60 -18.90
CA ILE A 134 -11.08 19.04 -18.93
C ILE A 134 -10.62 19.54 -20.30
N PRO A 135 -9.79 18.85 -21.09
CA PRO A 135 -9.42 19.35 -22.42
C PRO A 135 -10.62 19.47 -23.38
N VAL A 136 -11.68 18.68 -23.15
CA VAL A 136 -12.91 18.71 -23.95
C VAL A 136 -13.83 19.83 -23.49
N LEU A 137 -14.02 20.00 -22.17
CA LEU A 137 -14.93 20.99 -21.59
C LEU A 137 -14.33 22.40 -21.50
N HIS A 138 -13.02 22.49 -21.31
CA HIS A 138 -12.25 23.73 -21.21
C HIS A 138 -11.03 23.67 -22.14
N PRO A 139 -11.23 23.76 -23.48
CA PRO A 139 -10.13 23.68 -24.45
C PRO A 139 -9.02 24.72 -24.22
N THR A 140 -9.36 25.86 -23.61
CA THR A 140 -8.41 26.92 -23.24
C THR A 140 -7.44 26.51 -22.13
N TRP A 141 -7.69 25.41 -21.43
CA TRP A 141 -6.78 24.87 -20.41
C TRP A 141 -5.85 23.78 -20.96
N SER A 142 -5.94 23.48 -22.27
CA SER A 142 -4.96 22.64 -22.97
C SER A 142 -3.55 23.21 -22.82
N GLY A 143 -2.61 22.38 -22.35
CA GLY A 143 -1.23 22.77 -22.09
C GLY A 143 -1.02 23.55 -20.79
N ALA A 144 -2.09 23.79 -20.03
CA ALA A 144 -2.00 24.47 -18.75
C ALA A 144 -1.52 23.52 -17.64
N THR A 145 -0.98 24.08 -16.56
CA THR A 145 -0.26 23.36 -15.52
C THR A 145 -0.94 23.50 -14.17
N TYR A 146 -0.97 22.42 -13.40
CA TYR A 146 -1.40 22.38 -12.01
C TYR A 146 -0.41 21.58 -11.17
N ALA A 147 -0.46 21.72 -9.84
CA ALA A 147 0.33 20.95 -8.91
C ALA A 147 -0.53 19.90 -8.20
N ALA A 148 0.01 18.71 -8.01
CA ALA A 148 -0.66 17.68 -7.23
C ALA A 148 0.33 16.81 -6.46
N GLY A 149 -0.15 16.23 -5.37
CA GLY A 149 0.55 15.20 -4.62
C GLY A 149 -0.45 14.30 -3.93
N ASP A 150 0.06 13.37 -3.13
CA ASP A 150 -0.81 12.45 -2.41
C ASP A 150 -1.71 13.20 -1.41
N GLY A 151 -3.01 13.23 -1.72
CA GLY A 151 -4.04 13.87 -0.90
C GLY A 151 -4.35 15.32 -1.24
N TRP A 152 -3.73 15.91 -2.27
CA TRP A 152 -3.95 17.32 -2.59
C TRP A 152 -3.74 17.72 -4.05
N ASN A 153 -4.38 18.83 -4.43
CA ASN A 153 -4.22 19.51 -5.71
C ASN A 153 -4.27 21.04 -5.53
N VAL A 154 -3.45 21.77 -6.29
CA VAL A 154 -3.46 23.24 -6.37
C VAL A 154 -3.41 23.66 -7.83
N ALA A 155 -4.34 24.52 -8.24
CA ALA A 155 -4.40 25.09 -9.58
C ALA A 155 -4.66 26.60 -9.52
N ASP A 156 -4.00 27.39 -10.36
CA ASP A 156 -4.43 28.78 -10.60
C ASP A 156 -5.83 28.76 -11.20
N ALA A 157 -6.78 29.43 -10.53
CA ALA A 157 -8.19 29.40 -10.86
C ALA A 157 -8.54 30.07 -12.19
N ARG A 158 -7.63 30.87 -12.76
CA ARG A 158 -7.85 31.61 -14.02
C ARG A 158 -7.01 31.07 -15.16
N ASN A 159 -5.71 30.95 -14.96
CA ASN A 159 -4.76 30.76 -16.06
C ASN A 159 -3.95 29.46 -15.98
N LEU A 160 -4.06 28.69 -14.88
CA LEU A 160 -3.36 27.41 -14.68
C LEU A 160 -1.87 27.50 -15.10
N THR A 161 -1.15 28.49 -14.56
CA THR A 161 0.22 28.81 -14.98
C THR A 161 1.26 27.86 -14.35
N PRO A 162 2.33 27.48 -15.06
CA PRO A 162 3.43 26.68 -14.52
C PRO A 162 4.06 27.26 -13.25
N GLU A 163 4.25 28.58 -13.21
CA GLU A 163 4.95 29.28 -12.12
C GLU A 163 4.28 29.05 -10.76
N ILE A 164 2.95 29.06 -10.74
CA ILE A 164 2.16 28.82 -9.52
C ILE A 164 2.18 27.34 -9.12
N ALA A 165 2.15 26.43 -10.08
CA ALA A 165 2.23 25.00 -9.80
C ALA A 165 3.61 24.62 -9.23
N GLU A 166 4.69 25.13 -9.82
CA GLU A 166 6.06 24.93 -9.33
C GLU A 166 6.23 25.51 -7.93
N LEU A 167 5.72 26.72 -7.68
CA LEU A 167 5.75 27.35 -6.36
C LEU A 167 5.00 26.52 -5.32
N ALA A 168 3.85 25.93 -5.69
CA ALA A 168 3.08 25.07 -4.78
C ALA A 168 3.86 23.81 -4.40
N VAL A 169 4.45 23.10 -5.36
CA VAL A 169 5.31 21.93 -5.10
C VAL A 169 6.50 22.31 -4.23
N GLN A 170 7.16 23.44 -4.54
CA GLN A 170 8.30 23.93 -3.78
C GLN A 170 7.95 24.23 -2.32
N ARG A 171 6.84 24.94 -2.05
CA ARG A 171 6.42 25.32 -0.70
C ARG A 171 5.91 24.13 0.10
N LEU A 172 5.17 23.22 -0.53
CA LEU A 172 4.61 22.04 0.14
C LEU A 172 5.65 20.94 0.38
N GLY A 173 6.73 20.93 -0.40
CA GLY A 173 7.86 20.02 -0.28
C GLY A 173 7.56 18.59 -0.75
N THR A 174 6.42 18.38 -1.40
CA THR A 174 5.97 17.09 -1.96
C THR A 174 5.20 17.32 -3.25
N GLY A 175 4.90 16.25 -3.98
CA GLY A 175 4.11 16.31 -5.22
C GLY A 175 4.92 16.64 -6.47
N ALA A 176 4.21 16.92 -7.55
CA ALA A 176 4.75 17.26 -8.86
C ALA A 176 3.82 18.22 -9.62
N THR A 177 4.36 18.83 -10.66
CA THR A 177 3.59 19.60 -11.64
C THR A 177 3.06 18.67 -12.73
N HIS A 178 1.84 18.93 -13.18
CA HIS A 178 1.16 18.16 -14.22
C HIS A 178 0.64 19.10 -15.30
N VAL A 179 0.81 18.69 -16.56
CA VAL A 179 0.30 19.41 -17.72
C VAL A 179 -0.99 18.76 -18.19
N ILE A 180 -2.03 19.56 -18.39
CA ILE A 180 -3.29 19.13 -18.99
C ILE A 180 -3.01 18.90 -20.49
N PRO A 181 -3.25 17.70 -21.04
CA PRO A 181 -2.95 17.43 -22.42
C PRO A 181 -3.85 18.24 -23.35
N ALA A 182 -3.41 18.41 -24.60
CA ALA A 182 -4.28 18.96 -25.62
C ALA A 182 -5.44 18.01 -25.90
N GLY A 183 -6.65 18.56 -26.01
CA GLY A 183 -7.80 17.80 -26.46
C GLY A 183 -7.52 17.28 -27.87
N HIS A 184 -7.62 15.97 -28.06
CA HIS A 184 -7.52 15.41 -29.41
C HIS A 184 -8.71 15.94 -30.22
N SER A 185 -8.44 16.70 -31.27
CA SER A 185 -9.46 17.04 -32.25
C SER A 185 -9.82 15.75 -32.98
N ALA A 186 -10.98 15.18 -32.65
CA ALA A 186 -11.60 14.09 -33.41
C ALA A 186 -12.16 14.62 -34.73
#